data_AF-A0A2E7FMS3-F1
#
_entry.id   AF-A0A2E7FMS3-F1
#
_cell.length_a   1.000
_cell.length_b   1.000
_cell.length_c   1.000
_cell.angle_alpha   90.00
_cell.angle_beta   90.00
_cell.angle_gamma   90.00
#
_symmetry.space_group_name_H-M   'P 1'
#
loop_
_entity.id
_entity.type
_entity.pdbx_description
1 polymer ?
#
loop_
_entity_poly.entity_id
_entity_poly.type
_entity_poly.pdbx_seq_one_letter_code
_entity_poly.pdbx_strand_id
1 'polypeptide(L)'
;MPNYDKLLQASLPEALDAAIETINFEHEDLDSLLEANVAEFEGLNFCVFGYFNRKDVFYLNRAGRRLLEIYQSPFEPSRSVSKPTFSLELDPFHACDDRDVIETCRPKHHVKELISLTWGDTWLRGSKYPIRSTAGLTLAILFAGREMLGSEQIQNASFRHKAFQHQYGEN
;
A
#
# COMPACT_ATOMS: atom_id res chain seq x y z
N MET A 1 14.41 -16.01 -24.47
CA MET A 1 13.27 -16.06 -23.53
C MET A 1 13.03 -14.65 -23.02
N PRO A 2 11.80 -14.11 -23.04
CA PRO A 2 11.54 -12.78 -22.50
C PRO A 2 11.82 -12.79 -21.00
N ASN A 3 12.59 -11.81 -20.53
CA ASN A 3 12.97 -11.68 -19.14
C ASN A 3 11.81 -11.03 -18.37
N TYR A 4 10.88 -11.86 -17.89
CA TYR A 4 9.66 -11.42 -17.20
C TYR A 4 9.94 -10.63 -15.91
N ASP A 5 11.14 -10.78 -15.32
CA ASP A 5 11.56 -9.98 -14.16
C ASP A 5 11.74 -8.50 -14.48
N LYS A 6 12.08 -8.14 -15.74
CA LYS A 6 12.17 -6.73 -16.17
C LYS A 6 10.80 -6.08 -16.37
N LEU A 7 9.75 -6.86 -16.63
CA LEU A 7 8.37 -6.35 -16.71
C LEU A 7 7.77 -6.06 -15.33
N LEU A 8 8.29 -6.70 -14.27
CA LEU A 8 7.94 -6.42 -12.88
C LEU A 8 8.76 -5.27 -12.27
N GLN A 9 9.89 -4.91 -12.89
CA GLN A 9 10.71 -3.73 -12.57
C GLN A 9 10.27 -2.48 -13.33
N ALA A 10 9.13 -2.52 -14.04
CA ALA A 10 8.63 -1.37 -14.77
C ALA A 10 8.54 -0.17 -13.83
N SER A 11 9.17 0.93 -14.23
CA SER A 11 8.80 2.28 -13.80
C SER A 11 7.29 2.32 -13.61
N LEU A 12 6.84 2.85 -12.46
CA LEU A 12 5.41 2.96 -12.24
C LEU A 12 4.76 3.66 -13.44
N PRO A 13 3.57 3.21 -13.89
CA PRO A 13 3.06 3.64 -15.18
C PRO A 13 2.93 5.17 -15.22
N GLU A 14 3.18 5.79 -16.37
CA GLU A 14 2.97 7.24 -16.57
C GLU A 14 1.57 7.69 -16.12
N ALA A 15 0.58 6.78 -16.22
CA ALA A 15 -0.78 6.98 -15.73
C ALA A 15 -0.86 7.20 -14.21
N LEU A 16 0.06 6.65 -13.41
CA LEU A 16 0.13 6.91 -11.97
C LEU A 16 0.68 8.31 -11.70
N ASP A 17 1.77 8.68 -12.35
CA ASP A 17 2.40 9.99 -12.13
C ASP A 17 1.42 11.10 -12.55
N ALA A 18 0.73 10.94 -13.68
CA ALA A 18 -0.36 11.82 -14.10
C ALA A 18 -1.49 11.88 -13.06
N ALA A 19 -1.96 10.72 -12.55
CA ALA A 19 -3.00 10.68 -11.54
C ALA A 19 -2.59 11.38 -10.24
N ILE A 20 -1.32 11.24 -9.83
CA ILE A 20 -0.80 11.92 -8.63
C ILE A 20 -0.73 13.43 -8.86
N GLU A 21 -0.35 13.88 -10.04
CA GLU A 21 -0.33 15.31 -10.38
C GLU A 21 -1.72 15.95 -10.26
N THR A 22 -2.81 15.20 -10.48
CA THR A 22 -4.18 15.74 -10.34
C THR A 22 -4.62 16.07 -8.92
N ILE A 23 -3.94 15.54 -7.90
CA ILE A 23 -4.28 15.76 -6.49
C ILE A 23 -3.15 16.47 -5.71
N ASN A 24 -1.93 16.42 -6.21
CA ASN A 24 -0.77 16.93 -5.51
C ASN A 24 -0.64 18.45 -5.73
N PHE A 25 -0.47 19.22 -4.65
CA PHE A 25 -0.51 20.70 -4.61
C PHE A 25 -1.89 21.33 -4.84
N GLU A 26 -2.97 20.56 -4.91
CA GLU A 26 -4.33 21.09 -5.13
C GLU A 26 -5.09 21.41 -3.83
N HIS A 27 -4.64 20.85 -2.70
CA HIS A 27 -5.33 20.92 -1.41
C HIS A 27 -4.51 21.71 -0.39
N GLU A 28 -5.13 22.49 0.48
CA GLU A 28 -4.41 23.24 1.52
C GLU A 28 -4.17 22.39 2.77
N ASP A 29 -5.14 21.54 3.11
CA ASP A 29 -5.21 20.78 4.36
C ASP A 29 -5.79 19.37 4.16
N LEU A 30 -5.90 18.61 5.26
CA LEU A 30 -6.38 17.23 5.25
C LEU A 30 -7.87 17.13 4.91
N ASP A 31 -8.69 18.07 5.39
CA ASP A 31 -10.14 18.04 5.19
C ASP A 31 -10.47 18.25 3.70
N SER A 32 -9.82 19.22 3.05
CA SER A 32 -9.95 19.43 1.61
C SER A 32 -9.42 18.25 0.79
N LEU A 33 -8.37 17.56 1.25
CA LEU A 33 -7.84 16.36 0.58
C LEU A 33 -8.82 15.17 0.63
N LEU A 34 -9.62 15.04 1.70
CA LEU A 34 -10.64 13.99 1.79
C LEU A 34 -11.78 14.15 0.77
N GLU A 35 -11.95 15.35 0.21
CA GLU A 35 -12.91 15.66 -0.85
C GLU A 35 -12.30 15.56 -2.26
N ALA A 36 -11.04 15.15 -2.38
CA ALA A 36 -10.31 15.08 -3.64
C ALA A 36 -11.00 14.16 -4.68
N ASN A 37 -10.93 14.58 -5.94
CA ASN A 37 -11.37 13.73 -7.04
C ASN A 37 -10.34 12.62 -7.30
N VAL A 38 -10.67 11.41 -6.86
CA VAL A 38 -9.81 10.22 -6.99
C VAL A 38 -10.15 9.34 -8.19
N ALA A 39 -10.94 9.83 -9.15
CA ALA A 39 -11.43 9.03 -10.27
C ALA A 39 -10.31 8.39 -11.12
N GLU A 40 -9.19 9.08 -11.29
CA GLU A 40 -8.06 8.55 -12.07
C GLU A 40 -7.41 7.32 -11.43
N PHE A 41 -7.38 7.26 -10.09
CA PHE A 41 -6.83 6.12 -9.36
C PHE A 41 -7.69 4.86 -9.47
N GLU A 42 -9.00 5.02 -9.71
CA GLU A 42 -9.96 3.90 -9.79
C GLU A 42 -9.76 3.02 -11.04
N GLY A 43 -9.20 3.59 -12.11
CA GLY A 43 -8.89 2.88 -13.35
C GLY A 43 -7.59 2.08 -13.31
N LEU A 44 -6.74 2.32 -12.31
CA LEU A 44 -5.42 1.72 -12.23
C LEU A 44 -5.50 0.22 -11.89
N ASN A 45 -4.63 -0.57 -12.52
CA ASN A 45 -4.60 -2.04 -12.38
C ASN A 45 -3.69 -2.55 -11.26
N PHE A 46 -3.34 -1.67 -10.32
CA PHE A 46 -2.55 -1.98 -9.13
C PHE A 46 -3.23 -1.34 -7.91
N CYS A 47 -2.92 -1.86 -6.73
CA CYS A 47 -3.50 -1.40 -5.47
C CYS A 47 -2.97 0.00 -5.17
N VAL A 48 -3.90 0.93 -4.93
CA VAL A 48 -3.60 2.29 -4.48
C VAL A 48 -4.34 2.55 -3.19
N PHE A 49 -3.64 3.07 -2.18
CA PHE A 49 -4.24 3.49 -0.92
C PHE A 49 -3.59 4.74 -0.35
N GLY A 50 -4.39 5.56 0.31
CA GLY A 50 -3.97 6.81 0.94
C GLY A 50 -4.15 6.75 2.45
N TYR A 51 -3.18 7.28 3.18
CA TYR A 51 -3.17 7.29 4.65
C TYR A 51 -2.43 8.50 5.21
N PHE A 52 -2.90 9.00 6.36
CA PHE A 52 -2.26 10.09 7.10
C PHE A 52 -1.19 9.57 8.04
N ASN A 53 -1.49 8.43 8.65
CA ASN A 53 -0.59 7.65 9.48
C ASN A 53 -0.95 6.18 9.27
N ARG A 54 -0.09 5.26 9.71
CA ARG A 54 -0.25 3.83 9.43
C ARG A 54 -1.52 3.19 10.02
N LYS A 55 -2.20 3.86 10.96
CA LYS A 55 -3.47 3.40 11.54
C LYS A 55 -4.69 3.85 10.73
N ASP A 56 -4.55 4.92 9.96
CA ASP A 56 -5.66 5.63 9.34
C ASP A 56 -5.53 5.63 7.80
N VAL A 57 -5.89 4.50 7.20
CA VAL A 57 -6.09 4.40 5.74
C VAL A 57 -7.46 4.98 5.41
N PHE A 58 -7.48 6.13 4.72
CA PHE A 58 -8.71 6.84 4.37
C PHE A 58 -9.17 6.57 2.93
N TYR A 59 -8.26 6.06 2.07
CA TYR A 59 -8.56 5.79 0.67
C TYR A 59 -8.03 4.44 0.23
N LEU A 60 -8.81 3.73 -0.59
CA LEU A 60 -8.46 2.51 -1.30
C LEU A 60 -9.10 2.57 -2.68
N ASN A 61 -8.35 2.34 -3.75
CA ASN A 61 -8.91 2.25 -5.10
C ASN A 61 -9.63 0.92 -5.36
N ARG A 62 -10.26 0.78 -6.54
CA ARG A 62 -10.93 -0.46 -6.98
C ARG A 62 -10.06 -1.71 -6.82
N ALA A 63 -8.78 -1.65 -7.20
CA ALA A 63 -7.88 -2.79 -7.09
C ALA A 63 -7.59 -3.16 -5.62
N GLY A 64 -7.41 -2.17 -4.74
CA GLY A 64 -7.25 -2.40 -3.30
C GLY A 64 -8.51 -2.96 -2.64
N ARG A 65 -9.69 -2.46 -3.01
CA ARG A 65 -10.98 -2.97 -2.50
C ARG A 65 -11.23 -4.42 -2.90
N ARG A 66 -10.72 -4.88 -4.05
CA ARG A 66 -10.78 -6.30 -4.44
C ARG A 66 -9.97 -7.20 -3.52
N LEU A 67 -8.92 -6.71 -2.85
CA LEU A 67 -8.17 -7.49 -1.86
C LEU A 67 -9.02 -7.79 -0.61
N LEU A 68 -10.04 -6.97 -0.35
CA LEU A 68 -10.98 -7.16 0.75
C LEU A 68 -12.08 -8.16 0.42
N GLU A 69 -12.27 -8.50 -0.86
CA GLU A 69 -13.23 -9.49 -1.29
C GLU A 69 -12.74 -10.87 -0.84
N ILE A 70 -13.38 -11.42 0.19
CA ILE A 70 -13.16 -12.82 0.58
C ILE A 70 -13.66 -13.70 -0.55
N TYR A 71 -12.79 -14.56 -1.09
CA TYR A 71 -13.23 -15.63 -1.97
C TYR A 71 -14.20 -16.54 -1.19
N GLN A 72 -15.50 -16.35 -1.43
CA GLN A 72 -16.51 -17.26 -0.92
C GLN A 72 -16.56 -18.46 -1.86
N SER A 73 -16.07 -19.59 -1.38
CA SER A 73 -16.28 -20.86 -2.09
C SER A 73 -17.79 -21.07 -2.27
N PRO A 74 -18.27 -21.41 -3.47
CA PRO A 74 -19.69 -21.69 -3.70
C PRO A 74 -20.17 -22.94 -2.94
N PHE A 75 -19.25 -23.70 -2.33
CA PHE A 75 -19.53 -24.94 -1.60
C PHE A 75 -19.50 -24.77 -0.08
N GLU A 76 -19.06 -23.62 0.46
CA GLU A 76 -19.07 -23.39 1.90
C GLU A 76 -20.29 -22.54 2.31
N PRO A 77 -21.03 -22.95 3.37
CA PRO A 77 -22.12 -22.13 3.89
C PRO A 77 -21.56 -20.79 4.35
N SER A 78 -22.28 -19.70 4.04
CA SER A 78 -21.93 -18.33 4.38
C SER A 78 -21.61 -18.20 5.87
N ARG A 79 -20.32 -18.27 6.24
CA ARG A 79 -19.86 -17.93 7.58
C ARG A 79 -20.18 -16.46 7.84
N SER A 80 -20.43 -16.09 9.10
CA SER A 80 -20.57 -14.68 9.47
C SER A 80 -19.28 -13.96 9.04
N VAL A 81 -19.36 -13.22 7.93
CA VAL A 81 -18.22 -12.53 7.38
C VAL A 81 -17.89 -11.40 8.34
N SER A 82 -16.78 -11.54 9.07
CA SER A 82 -16.21 -10.43 9.83
C SER A 82 -16.01 -9.26 8.88
N LYS A 83 -16.21 -8.03 9.38
CA LYS A 83 -16.04 -6.82 8.59
C LYS A 83 -14.65 -6.87 7.90
N PRO A 84 -14.57 -6.63 6.59
CA PRO A 84 -13.29 -6.60 5.90
C PRO A 84 -12.40 -5.54 6.55
N THR A 85 -11.16 -5.94 6.86
CA THR A 85 -10.13 -5.10 7.45
C THR A 85 -9.04 -4.87 6.41
N PHE A 86 -8.57 -3.62 6.31
CA PHE A 86 -7.34 -3.26 5.61
C PHE A 86 -6.50 -2.44 6.60
N SER A 87 -5.39 -3.00 7.07
CA SER A 87 -4.51 -2.28 8.00
C SER A 87 -3.05 -2.44 7.62
N LEU A 88 -2.27 -1.38 7.83
CA LEU A 88 -0.84 -1.40 7.61
C LEU A 88 -0.11 -1.95 8.83
N GLU A 89 0.94 -2.74 8.60
CA GLU A 89 1.83 -3.21 9.66
C GLU A 89 2.43 -2.02 10.42
N LEU A 90 2.34 -2.00 11.75
CA LEU A 90 2.84 -0.88 12.57
C LEU A 90 4.34 -0.97 12.89
N ASP A 91 5.03 -1.96 12.33
CA ASP A 91 6.46 -2.20 12.56
C ASP A 91 7.30 -0.94 12.27
N PRO A 92 8.21 -0.54 13.18
CA PRO A 92 9.06 0.63 13.03
C PRO A 92 9.88 0.67 11.74
N PHE A 93 10.29 -0.49 11.19
CA PHE A 93 11.05 -0.54 9.94
C PHE A 93 10.25 -0.01 8.76
N HIS A 94 8.94 -0.29 8.68
CA HIS A 94 8.07 0.25 7.65
C HIS A 94 7.75 1.74 7.89
N ALA A 95 7.76 2.18 9.15
CA ALA A 95 7.61 3.58 9.51
C ALA A 95 8.82 4.44 9.06
N CYS A 96 10.01 3.86 8.88
CA CYS A 96 11.16 4.58 8.33
C CYS A 96 10.91 5.04 6.89
N ASP A 97 10.29 4.21 6.05
CA ASP A 97 9.96 4.59 4.67
C ASP A 97 8.94 5.75 4.63
N ASP A 98 7.98 5.75 5.55
CA ASP A 98 7.01 6.85 5.68
C ASP A 98 7.71 8.16 6.08
N ARG A 99 8.58 8.09 7.08
CA ARG A 99 9.35 9.25 7.53
C ARG A 99 10.21 9.82 6.41
N ASP A 100 10.91 8.97 5.66
CA ASP A 100 11.76 9.42 4.55
C ASP A 100 10.94 10.16 3.48
N VAL A 101 9.75 9.67 3.15
CA VAL A 101 8.85 10.33 2.18
C VAL A 101 8.38 11.68 2.69
N ILE A 102 8.00 11.77 3.97
CA ILE A 102 7.55 13.01 4.60
C ILE A 102 8.68 14.03 4.67
N GLU A 103 9.86 13.64 5.16
CA GLU A 103 11.01 14.53 5.37
C GLU A 103 11.62 15.00 4.05
N THR A 104 11.73 14.12 3.06
CA THR A 104 12.32 14.49 1.76
C THR A 104 11.32 15.11 0.80
N CYS A 105 10.02 14.98 1.08
CA CYS A 105 8.93 15.38 0.18
C CYS A 105 9.09 14.82 -1.24
N ARG A 106 9.66 13.60 -1.34
CA ARG A 106 9.91 12.90 -2.60
C ARG A 106 9.32 11.49 -2.58
N PRO A 107 8.94 10.96 -3.76
CA PRO A 107 8.54 9.58 -3.87
C PRO A 107 9.66 8.63 -3.42
N LYS A 108 9.29 7.55 -2.74
CA LYS A 108 10.19 6.45 -2.42
C LYS A 108 9.77 5.19 -3.15
N HIS A 109 10.67 4.68 -3.99
CA HIS A 109 10.41 3.54 -4.85
C HIS A 109 10.93 2.22 -4.29
N HIS A 110 10.43 1.12 -4.83
CA HIS A 110 10.82 -0.25 -4.46
C HIS A 110 10.60 -0.60 -2.98
N VAL A 111 9.60 0.02 -2.37
CA VAL A 111 9.19 -0.27 -0.98
C VAL A 111 8.30 -1.51 -0.93
N LYS A 112 8.28 -2.14 0.23
CA LYS A 112 7.36 -3.23 0.55
C LYS A 112 6.43 -2.80 1.66
N GLU A 113 5.14 -3.01 1.46
CA GLU A 113 4.11 -2.78 2.46
C GLU A 113 3.45 -4.10 2.82
N LEU A 114 3.40 -4.40 4.12
CA LEU A 114 2.61 -5.53 4.59
C LEU A 114 1.23 -5.01 4.99
N ILE A 115 0.22 -5.60 4.35
CA ILE A 115 -1.18 -5.34 4.61
C ILE A 115 -1.74 -6.52 5.38
N SER A 116 -2.36 -6.25 6.51
CA SER A 116 -3.21 -7.22 7.20
C SER A 116 -4.65 -7.11 6.71
N LEU A 117 -5.16 -8.24 6.24
CA LEU A 117 -6.54 -8.42 5.80
C LEU A 117 -7.25 -9.37 6.77
N THR A 118 -8.58 -9.41 6.71
CA THR A 118 -9.40 -10.29 7.57
C THR A 118 -9.03 -11.77 7.45
N TRP A 119 -8.47 -12.18 6.31
CA TRP A 119 -8.17 -13.55 5.97
C TRP A 119 -6.66 -13.87 5.97
N GLY A 120 -5.80 -12.90 6.25
CA GLY A 120 -4.35 -13.08 6.31
C GLY A 120 -3.57 -11.82 5.92
N ASP A 121 -2.25 -11.92 6.05
CA ASP A 121 -1.35 -10.83 5.67
C ASP A 121 -0.82 -11.04 4.25
N THR A 122 -0.65 -9.94 3.51
CA THR A 122 -0.05 -9.94 2.17
C THR A 122 0.93 -8.80 1.96
N TRP A 123 2.06 -9.10 1.34
CA TRP A 123 3.05 -8.11 0.92
C TRP A 123 2.70 -7.49 -0.42
N LEU A 124 2.68 -6.16 -0.46
CA LEU A 124 2.64 -5.36 -1.67
C LEU A 124 4.02 -4.78 -1.95
N ARG A 125 4.48 -4.85 -3.20
CA ARG A 125 5.68 -4.15 -3.68
C ARG A 125 5.26 -2.95 -4.52
N GLY A 126 5.82 -1.79 -4.22
CA GLY A 126 5.36 -0.56 -4.84
C GLY A 126 6.22 0.67 -4.57
N SER A 127 5.58 1.82 -4.62
CA SER A 127 6.18 3.10 -4.26
C SER A 127 5.23 3.91 -3.39
N LYS A 128 5.82 4.78 -2.57
CA LYS A 128 5.12 5.77 -1.74
C LYS A 128 5.32 7.14 -2.36
N TYR A 129 4.26 7.93 -2.33
CA TYR A 129 4.23 9.27 -2.88
C TYR A 129 3.71 10.24 -1.82
N PRO A 130 4.38 11.38 -1.61
CA PRO A 130 3.84 12.43 -0.77
C PRO A 130 2.71 13.14 -1.53
N ILE A 131 1.54 13.24 -0.91
CA ILE A 131 0.51 14.17 -1.36
C ILE A 131 0.74 15.47 -0.63
N ARG A 132 1.13 16.50 -1.36
CA ARG A 132 1.57 17.77 -0.77
C ARG A 132 0.47 18.82 -0.84
N SER A 133 0.45 19.69 0.15
CA SER A 133 -0.39 20.86 0.15
C SER A 133 0.06 21.89 -0.89
N THR A 134 -0.76 22.90 -1.16
CA THR A 134 -0.39 24.09 -1.96
C THR A 134 0.90 24.78 -1.46
N ALA A 135 1.21 24.68 -0.17
CA ALA A 135 2.45 25.19 0.44
C ALA A 135 3.65 24.23 0.31
N GLY A 136 3.45 23.05 -0.27
CA GLY A 136 4.46 22.02 -0.48
C GLY A 136 4.74 21.11 0.72
N LEU A 137 3.92 21.17 1.76
CA LEU A 137 4.04 20.30 2.93
C LEU A 137 3.34 18.97 2.67
N THR A 138 3.95 17.84 3.04
CA THR A 138 3.31 16.52 2.92
C THR A 138 2.11 16.42 3.85
N LEU A 139 0.90 16.25 3.30
CA LEU A 139 -0.36 16.06 4.01
C LEU A 139 -0.65 14.57 4.27
N ALA A 140 -0.40 13.74 3.27
CA ALA A 140 -0.66 12.31 3.32
C ALA A 140 0.38 11.52 2.52
N ILE A 141 0.40 10.21 2.72
CA ILE A 141 1.15 9.29 1.87
C ILE A 141 0.16 8.48 1.03
N LEU A 142 0.43 8.40 -0.26
CA LEU A 142 -0.23 7.51 -1.19
C LEU A 142 0.74 6.39 -1.56
N PHE A 143 0.35 5.14 -1.31
CA PHE A 143 1.07 3.97 -1.79
C PHE A 143 0.42 3.43 -3.06
N ALA A 144 1.24 3.06 -4.02
CA ALA A 144 0.83 2.36 -5.23
C ALA A 144 1.71 1.13 -5.47
N GLY A 145 1.11 -0.04 -5.55
CA GLY A 145 1.85 -1.29 -5.68
C GLY A 145 1.02 -2.51 -6.03
N ARG A 146 1.72 -3.62 -6.24
CA ARG A 146 1.11 -4.91 -6.59
C ARG A 146 1.43 -5.94 -5.52
N GLU A 147 0.53 -6.90 -5.38
CA GLU A 147 0.79 -8.07 -4.57
C GLU A 147 2.03 -8.80 -5.08
N MET A 148 2.91 -9.14 -4.15
CA MET A 148 4.12 -9.91 -4.44
C MET A 148 3.76 -11.35 -4.82
N LEU A 149 4.60 -11.98 -5.64
CA LEU A 149 4.38 -13.36 -6.06
C LEU A 149 4.39 -14.29 -4.84
N GLY A 150 3.61 -15.37 -4.87
CA GLY A 150 3.49 -16.30 -3.74
C GLY A 150 4.83 -16.86 -3.23
N SER A 151 5.79 -17.10 -4.12
CA SER A 151 7.14 -17.50 -3.73
C SER A 151 7.87 -16.43 -2.91
N GLU A 152 7.71 -15.15 -3.28
CA GLU A 152 8.30 -14.04 -2.56
C GLU A 152 7.56 -13.80 -1.23
N GLN A 153 6.23 -13.95 -1.20
CA GLN A 153 5.43 -13.88 0.02
C GLN A 153 5.94 -14.88 1.07
N ILE A 154 6.12 -16.15 0.66
CA ILE A 154 6.64 -17.23 1.52
C ILE A 154 8.05 -16.90 2.03
N GLN A 155 8.92 -16.39 1.16
CA GLN A 155 10.27 -16.00 1.56
C GLN A 155 10.24 -14.89 2.62
N ASN A 156 9.47 -13.81 2.41
CA ASN A 156 9.38 -12.70 3.37
C ASN A 156 8.76 -13.17 4.71
N ALA A 157 7.71 -14.01 4.67
CA ALA A 157 7.13 -14.60 5.87
C ALA A 157 8.16 -15.44 6.66
N SER A 158 8.97 -16.23 5.95
CA SER A 158 10.05 -17.03 6.57
C SER A 158 11.13 -16.18 7.22
N PHE A 159 11.57 -15.10 6.56
CA PHE A 159 12.54 -14.16 7.12
C PHE A 159 11.98 -13.47 8.36
N ARG A 160 10.74 -13.00 8.30
CA ARG A 160 10.06 -12.39 9.45
C ARG A 160 9.98 -13.37 10.61
N HIS A 161 9.54 -14.61 10.39
CA HIS A 161 9.47 -15.63 11.45
C HIS A 161 10.83 -15.89 12.13
N LYS A 162 11.92 -15.99 11.34
CA LYS A 162 13.27 -16.15 11.87
C LYS A 162 13.73 -14.94 12.69
N ALA A 163 13.44 -13.73 12.23
CA ALA A 163 13.76 -12.50 12.95
C ALA A 163 13.05 -12.45 14.32
N PHE A 164 11.75 -12.79 14.34
CA PHE A 164 10.98 -12.91 15.59
C PHE A 164 11.56 -13.99 16.52
N GLN A 165 11.93 -15.17 16.01
CA GLN A 165 12.54 -16.22 16.83
C GLN A 165 13.89 -15.81 17.42
N HIS A 166 14.72 -15.05 16.70
CA HIS A 166 15.97 -14.53 17.25
C HIS A 166 15.75 -13.45 18.31
N GLN A 167 14.69 -12.63 18.19
CA GLN A 167 14.40 -11.57 19.16
C GLN A 167 13.82 -12.11 20.49
N TYR A 168 13.19 -13.28 20.48
CA TYR A 168 12.53 -13.89 21.65
C TYR A 168 13.15 -15.23 22.08
N GLY A 169 14.20 -15.70 21.39
CA GLY A 169 14.84 -17.00 21.58
C GLY A 169 16.15 -16.99 22.37
N GLU A 170 16.61 -15.84 22.88
CA GLU A 170 17.67 -15.78 23.88
C GLU A 170 17.05 -15.70 25.29
N ASN A 171 16.78 -16.87 25.87
CA ASN A 171 16.69 -17.10 27.31
C ASN A 171 17.34 -18.46 27.61
#